data_AF-A0A9W8A9G6-F1
#
_entry.id   AF-A0A9W8A9G6-F1
#
_cell.length_a   1.000
_cell.length_b   1.000
_cell.length_c   1.000
_cell.angle_alpha   90.00
_cell.angle_beta   90.00
_cell.angle_gamma   90.00
#
_symmetry.space_group_name_H-M   'P 1'
#
loop_
_entity.id
_entity.type
_entity.pdbx_description
1 polymer ?
#
loop_
_entity_poly.entity_id
_entity_poly.type
_entity_poly.pdbx_seq_one_letter_code
_entity_poly.pdbx_strand_id
1 'polypeptide(L)' 'MESVGKECTELKHQYEDCFNKWYLEKYLKGDYTPACQDLFDKYRACVLKTLKEKDLLDTIEAGRKEVGSKFKPS' A
#
# COMPACT_ATOMS: atom_id res chain seq x y z
N MET A 1 -3.24 -9.30 8.57
CA MET A 1 -2.47 -10.20 7.68
C MET A 1 -1.03 -9.71 7.64
N GLU A 2 -0.04 -10.58 7.57
CA GLU A 2 1.37 -10.16 7.51
C GLU A 2 1.73 -9.46 6.19
N SER A 3 2.78 -8.64 6.23
CA SER A 3 3.38 -8.05 5.02
C SER A 3 4.43 -8.99 4.40
N VAL A 4 4.84 -8.71 3.16
CA VAL A 4 5.93 -9.42 2.46
C VAL A 4 7.29 -9.25 3.16
N GLY A 5 7.46 -8.14 3.87
CA GLY A 5 8.58 -7.86 4.76
C GLY A 5 8.09 -7.81 6.19
N LYS A 6 8.71 -8.56 7.10
CA LYS A 6 8.32 -8.60 8.52
C LYS A 6 8.45 -7.23 9.17
N GLU A 7 9.46 -6.46 8.78
CA GLU A 7 9.67 -5.07 9.19
C GLU A 7 8.54 -4.12 8.77
N CYS A 8 7.75 -4.49 7.75
CA CYS A 8 6.64 -3.68 7.26
C CYS A 8 5.28 -4.08 7.87
N THR A 9 5.20 -5.15 8.67
CA THR A 9 3.93 -5.64 9.23
C THR A 9 3.27 -4.59 10.14
N GLU A 10 4.02 -3.96 11.04
CA GLU A 10 3.47 -2.95 11.95
C GLU A 10 2.94 -1.73 11.18
N LEU A 11 3.70 -1.25 10.19
CA LEU A 11 3.27 -0.15 9.32
C LEU A 11 2.02 -0.53 8.50
N LYS A 12 1.93 -1.79 8.08
CA LYS A 12 0.75 -2.33 7.38
C LYS A 12 -0.49 -2.25 8.27
N HIS A 13 -0.41 -2.75 9.51
CA HIS A 13 -1.56 -2.74 10.43
C HIS A 13 -2.03 -1.31 10.72
N GLN A 14 -1.10 -0.39 10.99
CA GLN A 14 -1.44 1.02 11.21
C GLN A 14 -2.14 1.65 9.99
N TYR A 15 -1.64 1.38 8.78
CA TYR A 15 -2.28 1.87 7.56
C TYR A 15 -3.64 1.22 7.33
N GLU A 16 -3.76 -0.11 7.48
CA GLU A 16 -5.00 -0.86 7.29
C GLU A 16 -6.09 -0.40 8.27
N ASP A 17 -5.76 -0.19 9.54
CA ASP A 17 -6.71 0.30 10.55
C ASP A 17 -7.23 1.69 10.20
N CYS A 18 -6.32 2.59 9.81
CA CYS A 18 -6.69 3.93 9.38
C CYS A 18 -7.57 3.89 8.11
N PHE A 19 -7.15 3.12 7.09
CA PHE A 19 -7.85 3.00 5.82
C PHE A 19 -9.23 2.39 6.00
N ASN A 20 -9.37 1.31 6.77
CA ASN A 20 -10.65 0.64 7.00
C ASN A 20 -11.65 1.57 7.69
N LYS A 21 -11.20 2.33 8.69
CA LYS A 21 -12.05 3.33 9.35
C LYS A 21 -12.47 4.43 8.37
N TRP A 22 -11.52 5.01 7.64
CA TRP A 22 -11.80 6.03 6.64
C TRP A 22 -12.75 5.53 5.54
N TYR A 23 -12.54 4.31 5.05
CA TYR A 23 -13.34 3.71 4.00
C TYR A 23 -14.81 3.56 4.43
N LEU A 24 -15.05 3.00 5.61
CA LEU A 24 -16.41 2.76 6.13
C LEU A 24 -17.11 4.05 6.59
N GLU A 25 -16.40 4.94 7.27
CA GLU A 25 -17.01 6.12 7.88
C GLU A 25 -17.11 7.32 6.94
N LYS A 26 -16.21 7.42 5.95
CA LYS A 26 -16.07 8.59 5.07
C LYS A 26 -16.33 8.24 3.62
N TYR A 27 -15.49 7.39 3.03
CA TYR A 27 -15.51 7.13 1.59
C TYR A 27 -16.87 6.59 1.11
N LEU A 28 -17.40 5.57 1.78
CA LEU A 28 -18.71 4.99 1.44
C LEU A 28 -19.89 5.94 1.65
N LYS A 29 -19.69 7.04 2.40
CA LYS A 29 -20.71 8.08 2.64
C LYS A 29 -20.52 9.30 1.74
N GLY A 30 -19.61 9.24 0.77
CA GLY A 30 -19.33 10.30 -0.19
C GLY A 30 -18.33 11.36 0.29
N ASP A 31 -17.69 11.17 1.45
CA ASP A 31 -16.57 12.00 1.89
C ASP A 31 -15.25 11.38 1.41
N TYR A 32 -14.70 11.96 0.33
CA TYR A 32 -13.47 11.49 -0.30
C TYR A 32 -12.21 12.17 0.23
N THR A 33 -12.31 12.93 1.32
CA THR A 33 -11.17 13.64 1.91
C THR A 33 -10.10 12.63 2.32
N PRO A 34 -8.87 12.70 1.79
CA PRO A 34 -7.82 11.75 2.13
C PRO A 34 -7.51 11.77 3.63
N ALA A 35 -7.57 10.60 4.25
CA ALA A 35 -6.97 10.32 5.54
C ALA A 35 -5.99 9.16 5.33
N CYS A 36 -4.92 9.08 6.11
CA CYS A 36 -3.92 7.99 6.07
C CYS A 36 -2.79 8.11 5.02
N GLN A 37 -2.66 9.22 4.29
CA GLN A 37 -1.59 9.38 3.28
C GLN A 37 -0.18 9.17 3.88
N ASP A 38 0.12 9.77 5.02
CA ASP A 38 1.44 9.63 5.67
C ASP A 38 1.74 8.17 6.09
N LEU A 39 0.71 7.45 6.56
CA LEU A 39 0.84 6.03 6.92
C LEU A 39 1.06 5.18 5.68
N PHE A 40 0.32 5.47 4.61
CA PHE A 40 0.47 4.80 3.33
C PHE A 40 1.88 5.01 2.76
N ASP A 41 2.41 6.23 2.76
CA ASP A 41 3.73 6.53 2.21
C ASP A 41 4.84 5.81 2.97
N LYS A 42 4.76 5.77 4.31
CA LYS A 42 5.69 5.00 5.15
C LYS A 42 5.62 3.50 4.86
N TYR A 43 4.42 2.93 4.85
CA TYR A 43 4.20 1.51 4.57
C TYR A 43 4.67 1.13 3.15
N ARG A 44 4.29 1.93 2.15
CA ARG A 44 4.65 1.75 0.74
C ARG A 44 6.17 1.80 0.55
N ALA A 45 6.85 2.76 1.15
CA ALA A 45 8.31 2.86 1.08
C ALA A 45 8.98 1.60 1.63
N CYS A 46 8.48 1.08 2.76
CA CYS A 46 8.95 -0.17 3.35
C CYS A 46 8.78 -1.35 2.38
N VAL A 47 7.57 -1.55 1.86
CA VAL A 47 7.28 -2.66 0.93
C VAL A 47 8.10 -2.56 -0.35
N LEU A 48 8.22 -1.38 -0.95
CA LEU A 48 9.01 -1.19 -2.17
C LEU A 48 10.49 -1.52 -1.94
N LYS A 49 11.03 -1.17 -0.78
CA LYS A 49 12.39 -1.56 -0.39
C LYS A 49 12.52 -3.08 -0.31
N THR A 50 11.63 -3.75 0.43
CA THR A 50 11.65 -5.22 0.57
C THR A 50 11.51 -5.93 -0.78
N LEU A 51 10.66 -5.42 -1.68
CA LEU A 51 10.47 -6.01 -3.01
C LEU A 51 11.72 -5.87 -3.90
N LYS A 52 12.44 -4.74 -3.80
CA LYS A 52 13.73 -4.56 -4.47
C LYS A 52 14.79 -5.53 -3.92
N GLU A 53 14.89 -5.65 -2.60
CA GLU A 53 15.86 -6.55 -1.94
C GLU A 53 15.60 -8.04 -2.25
N LYS A 54 14.34 -8.40 -2.58
CA LYS A 54 13.94 -9.76 -2.96
C LYS A 54 13.96 -10.01 -4.47
N ASP A 55 14.38 -9.04 -5.29
CA ASP A 55 14.38 -9.13 -6.76
C ASP A 55 12.99 -9.43 -7.37
N LEU A 56 11.92 -8.99 -6.69
CA LEU A 56 10.54 -9.22 -7.11
C LEU A 56 9.92 -8.01 -7.81
N LEU A 57 10.58 -6.85 -7.75
CA LEU A 57 10.00 -5.60 -8.23
C LEU A 57 9.68 -5.65 -9.73
N ASP A 58 10.62 -6.09 -10.57
CA ASP A 58 10.44 -6.15 -12.02
C ASP A 58 9.31 -7.11 -12.42
N THR A 59 9.21 -8.25 -11.73
CA THR A 59 8.14 -9.23 -11.97
C THR A 59 6.76 -8.64 -11.64
N ILE A 60 6.64 -7.92 -10.52
CA ILE A 60 5.40 -7.26 -10.12
C ILE A 60 5.06 -6.13 -11.09
N GLU A 61 6.05 -5.36 -11.54
CA GLU A 61 5.83 -4.29 -12.52
C GLU A 61 5.39 -4.81 -13.88
N ALA A 62 5.96 -5.92 -14.34
CA ALA A 62 5.48 -6.61 -15.55
C ALA A 62 4.02 -7.04 -15.37
N GLY A 63 3.69 -7.73 -14.28
CA GLY A 63 2.31 -8.17 -14.01
C GLY A 63 1.31 -7.01 -13.90
N ARG A 64 1.72 -5.86 -13.35
CA ARG A 64 0.91 -4.65 -13.31
C ARG A 64 0.58 -4.13 -14.71
N LYS A 65 1.53 -4.16 -15.64
CA LYS A 65 1.31 -3.72 -17.03
C LYS A 65 0.32 -4.63 -17.75
N GLU A 66 0.42 -5.94 -17.54
CA GLU A 66 -0.48 -6.94 -18.16
C GLU A 66 -1.96 -6.70 -17.77
N VAL A 67 -2.22 -6.30 -16.53
CA VAL A 67 -3.60 -6.00 -16.06
C VAL A 67 -4.02 -4.54 -16.30
N GLY A 68 -3.23 -3.76 -17.04
CA GLY A 68 -3.51 -2.36 -17.33
C GLY A 68 -3.45 -1.44 -16.10
N SER A 69 -2.70 -1.82 -15.07
CA SER A 69 -2.54 -1.01 -13.87
C SER A 69 -1.84 0.30 -14.20
N LYS A 70 -2.44 1.42 -13.78
CA LYS A 70 -1.85 2.76 -13.87
C LYS A 70 -1.00 3.11 -12.64
N PHE A 71 -0.83 2.17 -11.71
CA PHE A 71 -0.05 2.39 -10.49
C PHE A 71 1.43 2.58 -10.85
N LYS A 72 1.97 3.76 -10.54
CA LYS A 72 3.40 4.03 -10.66
C LYS A 72 4.04 3.92 -9.27
N PRO A 73 5.03 3.04 -9.06
CA PRO A 73 5.94 3.22 -7.93
C PRO A 73 6.66 4.57 -8.13
N SER A 74 6.53 5.46 -7.15
CA SER A 74 7.11 6.81 -7.17
C SER A 74 8.62 6.73 -7.02
#